data_AF-A0A924ARE0-F1
#
_entry.id   AF-A0A924ARE0-F1
#
_cell.length_a   1.000
_cell.length_b   1.000
_cell.length_c   1.000
_cell.angle_alpha   90.00
_cell.angle_beta   90.00
_cell.angle_gamma   90.00
#
_symmetry.space_group_name_H-M   'P 1'
#
loop_
_entity.id
_entity.type
_entity.pdbx_description
1 polymer ?
#
loop_
_entity_poly.entity_id
_entity_poly.type
_entity_poly.pdbx_seq_one_letter_code
_entity_poly.pdbx_strand_id
1 'polypeptide(L)'
;MEAGYTIPKKLFEGEKQFFIPLFQRQYSWKSKQWRDLWLDLLALHELTQTEPERKHFIGSVVMHPTNSVPVGVSKYAVIDGQQRLTTLFVLLVALRDVARA
;
A
#
# COMPACT_ATOMS: atom_id res chain seq x y z
N MET A 1 -17.56 -3.45 9.75
CA MET A 1 -16.44 -3.26 8.81
C MET A 1 -17.02 -2.66 7.55
N GLU A 2 -16.59 -1.45 7.17
CA GLU A 2 -16.97 -0.83 5.90
C GLU A 2 -15.98 -1.25 4.81
N ALA A 3 -16.50 -1.65 3.65
CA ALA A 3 -15.71 -1.99 2.48
C ALA A 3 -15.77 -0.85 1.47
N GLY A 4 -14.64 -0.49 0.91
CA GLY A 4 -14.53 0.54 -0.11
C GLY A 4 -13.27 0.34 -0.95
N TYR A 5 -13.23 1.00 -2.11
CA TYR A 5 -12.01 1.08 -2.91
C TYR A 5 -11.21 2.32 -2.52
N THR A 6 -9.89 2.24 -2.66
CA THR A 6 -8.99 3.38 -2.48
C THR A 6 -7.81 3.25 -3.43
N ILE A 7 -6.98 4.29 -3.51
CA ILE A 7 -5.77 4.32 -4.33
C ILE A 7 -4.54 4.52 -3.43
N PRO A 8 -3.35 4.08 -3.85
CA PRO A 8 -2.13 4.23 -3.05
C PRO A 8 -1.87 5.67 -2.57
N LYS A 9 -2.17 6.68 -3.39
CA LYS A 9 -2.07 8.10 -2.99
C LYS A 9 -2.82 8.40 -1.69
N LYS A 10 -4.10 8.02 -1.62
CA LYS A 10 -4.95 8.25 -0.42
C LYS A 10 -4.52 7.44 0.81
N LEU A 11 -3.74 6.37 0.60
CA LEU A 11 -3.20 5.58 1.70
C LEU A 11 -1.94 6.23 2.27
N PHE A 12 -1.08 6.81 1.43
CA PHE A 12 0.26 7.26 1.81
C PHE A 12 0.45 8.79 1.82
N GLU A 13 -0.62 9.59 1.75
CA GLU A 13 -0.57 11.07 1.75
C GLU A 13 -0.30 11.71 3.12
N GLY A 14 0.01 10.92 4.16
CA GLY A 14 0.42 11.41 5.48
C GLY A 14 -0.71 11.64 6.49
N GLU A 15 -1.96 11.51 6.07
CA GLU A 15 -3.14 11.64 6.96
C GLU A 15 -3.45 10.37 7.76
N LYS A 16 -2.77 9.26 7.49
CA LYS A 16 -2.99 7.96 8.12
C LYS A 16 -1.68 7.39 8.65
N GLN A 17 -1.71 6.89 9.87
CA GLN A 17 -0.62 6.12 10.46
C GLN A 17 -1.04 4.66 10.56
N PHE A 18 -0.27 3.78 9.92
CA PHE A 18 -0.49 2.34 9.99
C PHE A 18 0.42 1.73 11.06
N PHE A 19 -0.11 0.80 11.84
CA PHE A 19 0.72 -0.05 12.69
C PHE A 19 0.37 -1.52 12.46
N ILE A 20 1.38 -2.37 12.63
CA ILE A 20 1.28 -3.82 12.50
C ILE A 20 1.12 -4.41 13.91
N PRO A 21 -0.02 -5.04 14.24
CA PRO A 21 -0.21 -5.68 15.55
C PRO A 21 0.80 -6.82 15.80
N LEU A 22 1.15 -7.07 17.06
CA LEU A 22 2.16 -8.07 17.45
C LEU A 22 1.84 -9.51 17.01
N PHE A 23 0.56 -9.84 16.83
CA PHE A 23 0.13 -11.17 16.39
C PHE A 23 0.29 -11.40 14.88
N GLN A 24 0.68 -10.37 14.11
CA GLN A 24 0.92 -10.52 12.68
C GLN A 24 2.26 -11.21 12.40
N ARG A 25 2.31 -11.96 11.29
CA ARG A 25 3.56 -12.58 10.83
C ARG A 25 4.56 -11.54 10.36
N GLN A 26 5.85 -11.87 10.46
CA GLN A 26 6.94 -11.07 9.90
C GLN A 26 6.87 -10.94 8.38
N TYR A 27 7.62 -9.99 7.82
CA TYR A 27 7.76 -9.85 6.38
C TYR A 27 8.36 -11.12 5.74
N SER A 28 7.66 -11.66 4.75
CA SER A 28 7.95 -12.99 4.19
C SER A 28 7.86 -13.04 2.67
N TRP A 29 7.55 -11.92 2.00
CA TRP A 29 7.64 -11.84 0.55
C TRP A 29 9.10 -11.96 0.12
N LYS A 30 9.31 -12.67 -0.98
CA LYS A 30 10.60 -12.98 -1.59
C LYS A 30 10.58 -12.50 -3.04
N SER A 31 11.66 -12.76 -3.76
CA SER A 31 11.86 -12.34 -5.15
C SER A 31 10.72 -12.70 -6.09
N LYS A 32 10.03 -13.83 -5.88
CA LYS A 32 8.86 -14.20 -6.68
C LYS A 32 7.75 -13.16 -6.53
N GLN A 33 7.32 -12.86 -5.29
CA GLN A 33 6.23 -11.92 -5.06
C GLN A 33 6.59 -10.49 -5.48
N TRP A 34 7.86 -10.10 -5.31
CA TRP A 34 8.34 -8.80 -5.78
C TRP A 34 8.28 -8.69 -7.30
N ARG A 35 8.70 -9.75 -8.00
CA ARG A 35 8.63 -9.81 -9.46
C ARG A 35 7.19 -9.75 -9.95
N ASP A 36 6.30 -10.53 -9.34
CA ASP A 36 4.87 -10.54 -9.69
C ASP A 36 4.29 -9.11 -9.54
N LEU A 37 4.51 -8.45 -8.38
CA LEU A 37 4.08 -7.06 -8.16
C LEU A 37 4.68 -6.09 -9.19
N TRP A 38 5.96 -6.23 -9.50
CA TRP A 38 6.65 -5.35 -10.43
C TRP A 38 6.11 -5.47 -11.86
N LEU A 39 5.87 -6.71 -12.32
CA LEU A 39 5.29 -6.96 -13.64
C LEU A 39 3.87 -6.42 -13.74
N ASP A 40 3.06 -6.54 -12.69
CA ASP A 40 1.71 -5.96 -12.65
C ASP A 40 1.75 -4.43 -12.78
N LEU A 41 2.71 -3.77 -12.12
CA LEU A 41 2.90 -2.32 -12.22
C LEU A 41 3.36 -1.87 -13.61
N LEU A 42 4.27 -2.62 -14.25
CA LEU A 42 4.71 -2.33 -15.62
C LEU A 42 3.57 -2.50 -16.62
N ALA A 43 2.82 -3.59 -16.52
CA ALA A 43 1.65 -3.82 -17.38
C ALA A 43 0.60 -2.72 -17.21
N LEU A 44 0.37 -2.27 -15.97
CA LEU A 44 -0.51 -1.13 -15.72
C LEU A 44 0.03 0.15 -16.37
N HIS A 45 1.32 0.43 -16.23
CA HIS A 45 1.93 1.62 -16.84
C HIS A 45 1.74 1.64 -18.37
N GLU A 46 2.01 0.52 -19.04
CA GLU A 46 1.79 0.37 -20.48
C GLU A 46 0.33 0.64 -20.87
N LEU A 47 -0.62 0.02 -20.15
CA LEU A 47 -2.05 0.21 -20.40
C LEU A 47 -2.51 1.66 -20.17
N THR A 48 -1.93 2.38 -19.21
CA THR A 48 -2.31 3.79 -18.97
C THR A 48 -1.89 4.73 -20.09
N GLN A 49 -0.95 4.33 -20.97
CA GLN A 49 -0.59 5.13 -22.15
C GLN A 49 -1.72 5.16 -23.20
N THR A 50 -2.53 4.10 -23.27
CA THR A 50 -3.67 4.01 -24.20
C THR A 50 -5.01 4.25 -23.52
N GLU A 51 -5.14 3.89 -22.25
CA GLU A 51 -6.36 4.01 -21.44
C GLU A 51 -6.04 4.69 -20.08
N PRO A 52 -5.92 6.03 -20.02
CA PRO A 52 -5.47 6.74 -18.82
C PRO A 52 -6.32 6.52 -17.56
N GLU A 53 -7.61 6.23 -17.74
CA GLU A 53 -8.57 5.99 -16.64
C GLU A 53 -8.57 4.53 -16.15
N ARG A 54 -7.74 3.67 -16.73
CA ARG A 54 -7.69 2.25 -16.39
C ARG A 54 -7.19 2.06 -14.96
N LYS A 55 -8.02 1.42 -14.15
CA LYS A 55 -7.68 1.03 -12.77
C LYS A 55 -7.31 -0.45 -12.74
N HIS A 56 -6.33 -0.79 -11.90
CA HIS A 56 -5.93 -2.18 -11.65
C HIS A 56 -6.10 -2.53 -10.18
N PHE A 57 -6.69 -3.69 -9.93
CA PHE A 57 -6.90 -4.19 -8.58
C PHE A 57 -5.66 -4.94 -8.11
N ILE A 58 -4.84 -4.27 -7.31
CA ILE A 58 -3.64 -4.87 -6.70
C ILE A 58 -3.96 -5.72 -5.46
N GLY A 59 -5.24 -5.85 -5.08
CA GLY A 59 -5.74 -6.67 -3.97
C GLY A 59 -6.30 -5.88 -2.78
N SER A 60 -6.87 -6.60 -1.81
CA SER A 60 -7.51 -6.03 -0.61
C SER A 60 -6.52 -5.73 0.53
N VAL A 61 -6.92 -4.83 1.41
CA VAL A 61 -6.27 -4.52 2.69
C VAL A 61 -7.36 -4.44 3.75
N VAL A 62 -7.17 -5.08 4.90
CA VAL A 62 -8.11 -5.01 6.02
C VAL A 62 -7.47 -4.20 7.14
N MET A 63 -8.15 -3.15 7.57
CA MET A 63 -7.67 -2.23 8.60
C MET A 63 -8.74 -1.98 9.65
N HIS A 64 -8.31 -1.81 10.89
CA HIS A 64 -9.18 -1.45 12.00
C HIS A 64 -8.77 -0.06 12.54
N PRO A 65 -9.65 0.95 12.51
CA PRO A 65 -9.35 2.26 13.10
C PRO A 65 -9.16 2.12 14.62
N THR A 66 -8.23 2.85 15.20
CA THR A 66 -8.10 2.91 16.66
C THR A 66 -8.88 4.09 17.22
N ASN A 67 -9.53 3.89 18.37
CA ASN A 67 -10.40 4.89 19.01
C ASN A 67 -9.64 6.07 19.64
N SER A 68 -8.35 6.27 19.36
CA SER A 68 -7.44 7.02 20.22
C SER A 68 -6.56 8.04 19.49
N VAL A 69 -7.18 9.10 18.94
CA VAL A 69 -6.54 10.43 18.95
C VAL A 69 -7.57 11.56 18.77
N PRO A 70 -7.83 12.39 19.80
CA PRO A 70 -8.55 13.66 19.68
C PRO A 70 -7.74 14.73 18.90
N VAL A 71 -6.42 14.57 18.81
CA VAL A 71 -5.47 15.46 18.12
C VAL A 71 -4.37 14.60 17.50
N GLY A 72 -4.19 14.66 16.17
CA GLY A 72 -3.12 13.94 15.45
C GLY A 72 -3.59 13.16 14.22
N VAL A 73 -2.70 12.32 13.69
CA VAL A 73 -2.93 11.48 12.50
C VAL A 73 -3.75 10.24 12.87
N SER A 74 -4.81 9.96 12.12
CA SER A 74 -5.68 8.79 12.34
C SER A 74 -4.88 7.49 12.25
N LYS A 75 -4.97 6.67 13.30
CA LYS A 75 -4.23 5.41 13.42
C LYS A 75 -5.08 4.20 13.01
N TYR A 76 -4.46 3.29 12.26
CA TYR A 76 -5.09 2.09 11.72
C TYR A 76 -4.23 0.85 11.99
N ALA A 77 -4.84 -0.15 12.62
CA ALA A 77 -4.24 -1.48 12.77
C ALA A 77 -4.39 -2.24 11.45
N VAL A 78 -3.29 -2.73 10.87
CA VAL A 78 -3.36 -3.56 9.66
C VAL A 78 -3.61 -5.01 10.06
N ILE A 79 -4.78 -5.53 9.68
CA ILE A 79 -5.21 -6.91 9.97
C ILE A 79 -4.86 -7.85 8.82
N ASP A 80 -4.93 -7.37 7.58
CA ASP A 80 -4.50 -8.10 6.39
C ASP A 80 -3.95 -7.14 5.31
N GLY A 81 -3.14 -7.65 4.39
CA GLY A 81 -2.47 -6.86 3.35
C GLY A 81 -1.12 -6.28 3.77
N GLN A 82 -0.62 -6.61 4.96
CA GLN A 82 0.61 -6.04 5.52
C GLN A 82 1.86 -6.15 4.63
N GLN A 83 2.07 -7.29 3.95
CA GLN A 83 3.25 -7.49 3.11
C GLN A 83 3.20 -6.62 1.87
N ARG A 84 2.01 -6.49 1.27
CA ARG A 84 1.79 -5.67 0.10
C ARG A 84 1.98 -4.20 0.44
N LEU A 85 1.35 -3.72 1.51
CA LEU A 85 1.51 -2.34 1.98
C LEU A 85 2.98 -2.01 2.27
N THR A 86 3.68 -2.89 2.98
CA THR A 86 5.10 -2.71 3.30
C THR A 86 5.94 -2.63 2.02
N THR A 87 5.71 -3.53 1.06
CA THR A 87 6.45 -3.55 -0.21
C THR A 87 6.19 -2.29 -1.05
N LEU A 88 4.93 -1.85 -1.15
CA LEU A 88 4.58 -0.61 -1.83
C LEU A 88 5.23 0.61 -1.16
N PHE A 89 5.25 0.64 0.17
CA PHE A 89 5.89 1.73 0.91
C PHE A 89 7.40 1.79 0.63
N VAL A 90 8.09 0.64 0.68
CA VAL A 90 9.53 0.56 0.34
C VAL A 90 9.78 0.98 -1.11
N LEU A 91 8.93 0.58 -2.06
CA LEU A 91 9.03 0.99 -3.45
C LEU A 91 8.91 2.52 -3.60
N LEU A 92 7.94 3.14 -2.93
CA LEU A 92 7.77 4.60 -2.94
C LEU A 92 8.99 5.33 -2.34
N VAL A 93 9.59 4.78 -1.29
CA VAL A 93 10.83 5.30 -0.71
C VAL A 93 11.98 5.22 -1.72
N ALA A 94 12.16 4.07 -2.38
CA ALA A 94 13.20 3.91 -3.39
C ALA A 94 13.01 4.87 -4.58
N LEU A 95 11.76 5.02 -5.07
CA LEU A 95 11.42 5.97 -6.13
C LEU A 95 11.71 7.42 -5.73
N ARG A 96 11.38 7.80 -4.49
CA ARG A 96 11.72 9.11 -3.93
C ARG A 96 13.23 9.35 -3.95
N ASP A 97 14.01 8.35 -3.54
CA ASP A 97 15.47 8.48 -3.46
C ASP A 97 16.09 8.60 -4.85
N VAL A 98 15.60 7.84 -5.84
CA VAL A 98 16.00 7.97 -7.25
C VAL A 98 15.58 9.31 -7.84
N ALA A 99 14.38 9.81 -7.55
CA ALA A 99 13.89 11.08 -8.09
C ALA A 99 14.56 12.32 -7.48
N ARG A 100 15.26 12.16 -6.35
CA ARG A 100 16.04 13.22 -5.69
C ARG A 100 17.51 13.22 -6.08
N ALA A 101 17.98 12.17 -6.73
CA ALA A 101 19.34 12.05 -7.27
C ALA A 101 19.46 12.81 -8.60
#